data_AF-A0A4Y7K6S8-F1
#
_entry.id   AF-A0A4Y7K6S8-F1
#
_cell.length_a   1.000
_cell.length_b   1.000
_cell.length_c   1.000
_cell.angle_alpha   90.00
_cell.angle_beta   90.00
_cell.angle_gamma   90.00
#
_symmetry.space_group_name_H-M   'P 1'
#
loop_
_entity.id
_entity.type
_entity.pdbx_description
1 polymer ?
#
loop_
_entity_poly.entity_id
_entity_poly.type
_entity_poly.pdbx_seq_one_letter_code
_entity_poly.pdbx_strand_id
1 'polypeptide(L)'
;MNLQWRSAGDIMVSCLGDKDGNAEGNGFLLLDSEFNVEGSPVFSYDYWYQPRHNTMISTSWGAPLAFTKGFNHQNVSDGLYGRHIYVYSWPGGELKQTLDLGNTGLISLEIRFLHEPSRDTGYVGCALSSNMVSILVKPLKVKNWILPEMPGLITDFLISLDDGYMYFVNWLHGDARQYNIEDPKNPVLKGQLWVGTLLKKGSPVVAEDENGNDWQCDVPEVQPDINLFSSICKTS
;
A
#
# COMPACT_ATOMS: atom_id res chain seq x y z
N MET A 1 -6.03 8.06 6.31
CA MET A 1 -5.37 8.98 7.26
C MET A 1 -4.22 8.20 7.86
N ASN A 2 -2.99 8.61 7.58
CA ASN A 2 -1.77 8.00 8.14
C ASN A 2 -1.16 9.01 9.13
N LEU A 3 -0.78 8.53 10.31
CA LEU A 3 -0.31 9.34 11.44
C LEU A 3 1.01 8.79 11.97
N GLN A 4 2.01 9.65 12.10
CA GLN A 4 3.29 9.32 12.70
C GLN A 4 3.74 10.42 13.66
N TRP A 5 4.29 9.99 14.79
CA TRP A 5 4.88 10.86 15.79
C TRP A 5 6.25 11.33 15.34
N ARG A 6 6.57 12.61 15.52
CA ARG A 6 7.92 13.15 15.30
C ARG A 6 8.68 13.19 16.62
N SER A 7 10.01 13.08 16.55
CA SER A 7 10.89 13.19 17.72
C SER A 7 10.84 14.57 18.40
N ALA A 8 10.29 15.59 17.72
CA ALA A 8 10.12 16.94 18.26
C ALA A 8 8.87 17.12 19.13
N GLY A 9 7.94 16.15 19.14
CA GLY A 9 6.66 16.24 19.84
C GLY A 9 5.47 16.49 18.92
N ASP A 10 5.72 16.98 17.70
CA ASP A 10 4.67 17.25 16.71
C ASP A 10 4.12 15.95 16.07
N ILE A 11 2.88 16.03 15.61
CA ILE A 11 2.19 14.97 14.89
C ILE A 11 2.02 15.41 13.44
N MET A 12 2.32 14.52 12.50
CA MET A 12 2.04 14.76 11.09
C MET A 12 0.93 13.82 10.61
N VAL A 13 -0.04 14.35 9.86
CA VAL A 13 -1.19 13.60 9.38
C VAL A 13 -1.34 13.77 7.88
N SER A 14 -1.41 12.68 7.12
CA SER A 14 -1.69 12.75 5.68
C SER A 14 -3.17 13.02 5.39
N CYS A 15 -3.43 13.95 4.47
CA CYS A 15 -4.74 14.37 3.99
C CYS A 15 -4.85 14.17 2.46
N LEU A 16 -5.94 13.53 2.01
CA LEU A 16 -6.15 13.16 0.61
C LEU A 16 -6.74 14.28 -0.27
N GLY A 17 -7.31 15.31 0.34
CA GLY A 17 -8.03 16.38 -0.34
C GLY A 17 -8.73 17.30 0.63
N ASP A 18 -9.41 18.32 0.10
CA ASP A 18 -10.17 19.29 0.87
C ASP A 18 -11.48 18.72 1.42
N LYS A 19 -12.22 19.56 2.15
CA LYS A 19 -13.54 19.26 2.71
C LYS A 19 -14.60 18.88 1.67
N ASP A 20 -14.42 19.27 0.41
CA ASP A 20 -15.34 19.01 -0.70
C ASP A 20 -14.89 17.78 -1.53
N GLY A 21 -13.75 17.20 -1.19
CA GLY A 21 -13.16 16.01 -1.80
C GLY A 21 -12.31 16.29 -3.05
N ASN A 22 -11.97 17.54 -3.34
CA ASN A 22 -11.07 17.90 -4.43
C ASN A 22 -9.60 17.61 -4.07
N ALA A 23 -8.72 17.67 -5.07
CA ALA A 23 -7.28 17.53 -4.86
C ALA A 23 -6.66 18.74 -4.16
N GLU A 24 -7.33 19.90 -4.19
CA GLU A 24 -6.99 21.07 -3.39
C GLU A 24 -6.95 20.66 -1.91
N GLY A 25 -5.94 21.06 -1.14
CA GLY A 25 -5.79 20.63 0.26
C GLY A 25 -5.23 19.21 0.46
N ASN A 26 -4.88 18.47 -0.60
CA ASN A 26 -4.09 17.25 -0.46
C ASN A 26 -2.69 17.58 0.08
N GLY A 27 -2.24 16.86 1.12
CA GLY A 27 -1.03 17.24 1.83
C GLY A 27 -0.79 16.57 3.16
N PHE A 28 0.00 17.24 4.00
CA PHE A 28 0.20 16.88 5.39
C PHE A 28 -0.34 17.96 6.32
N LEU A 29 -1.09 17.59 7.35
CA LEU A 29 -1.41 18.46 8.46
C LEU A 29 -0.36 18.28 9.54
N LEU A 30 0.37 19.34 9.87
CA LEU A 30 1.26 19.37 11.03
C LEU A 30 0.50 19.89 12.24
N LEU A 31 0.59 19.15 13.34
CA LEU A 31 -0.03 19.45 14.63
C LEU A 31 1.05 19.56 15.69
N ASP A 32 1.06 20.65 16.46
CA ASP A 32 1.93 20.78 17.63
C ASP A 32 1.48 19.84 18.78
N SER A 33 2.19 19.88 19.91
CA SER A 33 1.87 19.08 21.11
C SER A 33 0.49 19.39 21.72
N GLU A 34 -0.09 20.53 21.37
CA GLU A 34 -1.39 21.04 21.80
C GLU A 34 -2.47 20.81 20.70
N PHE A 35 -2.11 20.15 19.61
CA PHE A 35 -2.95 19.87 18.44
C PHE A 35 -3.38 21.11 17.61
N ASN A 36 -2.60 22.19 17.63
CA ASN A 36 -2.80 23.35 16.74
C ASN A 36 -2.15 23.11 15.38
N VAL A 37 -2.73 23.68 14.32
CA VAL A 37 -2.29 23.48 12.93
C VAL A 37 -1.13 24.41 12.55
N GLU A 38 -0.03 23.84 12.04
CA GLU A 38 1.17 24.60 11.65
C GLU A 38 1.41 24.75 10.13
N GLY A 39 0.85 23.88 9.27
CA GLY A 39 1.04 23.98 7.81
C GLY A 39 0.49 22.83 6.96
N SER A 40 0.59 22.97 5.62
CA SER A 40 0.09 22.01 4.60
C SER A 40 0.97 21.90 3.34
N PRO A 41 2.00 21.02 3.28
CA PRO A 41 2.68 20.64 2.02
C PRO A 41 1.73 19.90 1.07
N VAL A 42 2.11 19.71 -0.21
CA VAL A 42 1.21 19.25 -1.28
C VAL A 42 1.51 17.82 -1.75
N PHE A 43 0.45 17.03 -1.98
CA PHE A 43 0.37 15.65 -2.48
C PHE A 43 0.89 14.54 -1.55
N SER A 44 -0.03 13.64 -1.19
CA SER A 44 0.15 12.68 -0.12
C SER A 44 -0.87 11.54 -0.20
N TYR A 45 -0.42 10.34 0.14
CA TYR A 45 -1.24 9.26 0.68
C TYR A 45 -0.58 8.74 1.96
N ASP A 46 0.56 8.10 1.83
CA ASP A 46 1.37 7.65 2.94
C ASP A 46 2.73 8.35 2.89
N TYR A 47 3.42 8.32 4.02
CA TYR A 47 4.76 8.87 4.11
C TYR A 47 5.59 8.09 5.11
N TRP A 48 6.90 8.12 4.94
CA TRP A 48 7.84 7.62 5.93
C TRP A 48 9.08 8.48 5.90
N TYR A 49 9.74 8.63 7.04
CA TYR A 49 10.97 9.40 7.16
C TYR A 49 12.12 8.55 7.70
N GLN A 50 13.33 8.83 7.23
CA GLN A 50 14.56 8.18 7.68
C GLN A 50 15.52 9.25 8.21
N PRO A 51 15.53 9.50 9.53
CA PRO A 51 16.26 10.62 10.12
C PRO A 51 17.76 10.62 9.84
N ARG A 52 18.42 9.46 9.82
CA ARG A 52 19.86 9.36 9.54
C ARG A 52 20.23 9.78 8.11
N HIS A 53 19.27 9.78 7.20
CA HIS A 53 19.44 10.22 5.82
C HIS A 53 18.81 11.58 5.54
N ASN A 54 18.30 12.28 6.58
CA ASN A 54 17.64 13.58 6.44
C ASN A 54 16.58 13.60 5.32
N THR A 55 15.84 12.50 5.17
CA THR A 55 14.93 12.28 4.04
C THR A 55 13.56 11.83 4.52
N MET A 56 12.52 12.37 3.90
CA MET A 56 11.15 11.84 3.97
C MET A 56 10.68 11.54 2.55
N ILE A 57 9.96 10.44 2.38
CA ILE A 57 9.30 10.09 1.14
C ILE A 57 7.78 10.09 1.37
N SER A 58 7.05 10.69 0.45
CA SER A 58 5.58 10.65 0.37
C SER A 58 5.13 9.96 -0.92
N THR A 59 3.98 9.31 -0.87
CA THR A 59 3.34 8.64 -2.01
C THR A 59 2.08 9.36 -2.46
N SER A 60 1.39 8.83 -3.48
CA SER A 60 0.25 9.50 -4.11
C SER A 60 -0.86 8.51 -4.48
N TRP A 61 -2.09 8.81 -4.04
CA TRP A 61 -3.26 8.02 -4.40
C TRP A 61 -4.21 8.76 -5.36
N GLY A 62 -5.09 9.61 -4.86
CA GLY A 62 -6.12 10.28 -5.65
C GLY A 62 -7.01 11.11 -4.72
N ALA A 63 -7.68 12.12 -5.27
CA ALA A 63 -8.60 12.94 -4.47
C ALA A 63 -9.88 12.15 -4.12
N PRO A 64 -10.53 12.41 -2.97
CA PRO A 64 -11.74 11.69 -2.55
C PRO A 64 -12.84 11.60 -3.61
N LEU A 65 -13.09 12.65 -4.39
CA LEU A 65 -14.09 12.62 -5.47
C LEU A 65 -13.82 11.56 -6.54
N ALA A 66 -12.55 11.17 -6.75
CA ALA A 66 -12.18 10.18 -7.76
C ALA A 66 -12.54 8.74 -7.37
N PHE A 67 -12.68 8.43 -6.08
CA PHE A 67 -12.84 7.04 -5.59
C PHE A 67 -14.00 6.80 -4.63
N THR A 68 -14.57 7.84 -3.99
CA THR A 68 -15.65 7.69 -2.97
C THR A 68 -16.94 7.09 -3.53
N LYS A 69 -17.16 7.18 -4.85
CA LYS A 69 -18.29 6.57 -5.55
C LYS A 69 -17.97 5.17 -6.13
N GLY A 70 -16.84 4.60 -5.73
CA GLY A 70 -16.29 3.38 -6.29
C GLY A 70 -15.25 3.65 -7.38
N PHE A 71 -14.49 2.60 -7.72
CA PHE A 71 -13.47 2.68 -8.76
C PHE A 71 -14.11 2.85 -10.14
N ASN A 72 -13.64 3.86 -10.89
CA ASN A 72 -13.98 4.08 -12.29
C ASN A 72 -12.71 4.01 -13.14
N HIS A 73 -12.69 3.13 -14.14
CA HIS A 73 -11.56 2.97 -15.04
C HIS A 73 -11.27 4.25 -15.84
N GLN A 74 -12.29 5.02 -16.22
CA GLN A 74 -12.10 6.27 -16.95
C GLN A 74 -11.25 7.27 -16.13
N ASN A 75 -11.42 7.29 -14.80
CA ASN A 75 -10.65 8.17 -13.91
C ASN A 75 -9.14 7.86 -13.94
N VAL A 76 -8.73 6.64 -14.32
CA VAL A 76 -7.32 6.28 -14.53
C VAL A 76 -6.77 7.00 -15.76
N SER A 77 -7.47 6.90 -16.88
CA SER A 77 -7.10 7.57 -18.14
C SER A 77 -7.14 9.09 -18.03
N ASP A 78 -8.05 9.63 -17.21
CA ASP A 78 -8.19 11.06 -16.94
C ASP A 78 -7.09 11.59 -15.99
N GLY A 79 -6.21 10.72 -15.49
CA GLY A 79 -5.09 11.11 -14.63
C GLY A 79 -5.49 11.46 -13.19
N LEU A 80 -6.65 11.00 -12.71
CA LEU A 80 -7.14 11.28 -11.36
C LEU A 80 -6.47 10.42 -10.27
N TYR A 81 -5.63 9.46 -10.67
CA TYR A 81 -4.83 8.64 -9.77
C TYR A 81 -3.34 8.97 -9.91
N GLY A 82 -2.70 9.14 -8.75
CA GLY A 82 -1.30 9.45 -8.60
C GLY A 82 -0.39 8.31 -9.06
N ARG A 83 0.80 8.68 -9.50
CA ARG A 83 1.88 7.78 -9.92
C ARG A 83 3.26 8.28 -9.52
N HIS A 84 3.30 9.28 -8.65
CA HIS A 84 4.52 9.95 -8.24
C HIS A 84 4.89 9.54 -6.82
N ILE A 85 6.17 9.65 -6.51
CA ILE A 85 6.67 9.72 -5.14
C ILE A 85 7.46 11.01 -4.98
N TYR A 86 7.38 11.59 -3.79
CA TYR A 86 7.93 12.90 -3.49
C TYR A 86 9.00 12.76 -2.42
N VAL A 87 10.20 13.26 -2.70
CA VAL A 87 11.35 13.21 -1.80
C VAL A 87 11.52 14.58 -1.17
N TYR A 88 11.41 14.66 0.15
CA TYR A 88 11.60 15.87 0.92
C TYR A 88 12.88 15.77 1.73
N SER A 89 13.54 16.91 1.92
CA SER A 89 14.49 17.05 3.01
C SER A 89 13.74 16.93 4.35
N TRP A 90 14.38 16.29 5.32
CA TRP A 90 13.81 16.07 6.63
C TRP A 90 14.85 16.40 7.71
N PRO A 91 14.49 17.14 8.77
CA PRO A 91 13.16 17.64 9.12
C PRO A 91 12.73 18.93 8.42
N GLY A 92 13.53 19.46 7.49
CA GLY A 92 13.30 20.77 6.87
C GLY A 92 12.03 20.91 6.02
N GLY A 93 11.45 19.81 5.55
CA GLY A 93 10.18 19.80 4.82
C GLY A 93 10.23 20.33 3.39
N GLU A 94 11.42 20.70 2.89
CA GLU A 94 11.59 21.19 1.52
C GLU A 94 11.50 20.02 0.52
N LEU A 95 10.62 20.12 -0.47
CA LEU A 95 10.54 19.16 -1.58
C LEU A 95 11.81 19.24 -2.43
N LYS A 96 12.56 18.14 -2.48
CA LYS A 96 13.82 18.03 -3.23
C LYS A 96 13.64 17.39 -4.60
N GLN A 97 12.74 16.43 -4.72
CA GLN A 97 12.55 15.70 -5.97
C GLN A 97 11.13 15.15 -6.08
N THR A 98 10.62 15.11 -7.30
CA THR A 98 9.43 14.34 -7.67
C THR A 98 9.87 13.26 -8.65
N LEU A 99 9.54 12.00 -8.34
CA LEU A 99 9.84 10.85 -9.19
C LEU A 99 8.55 10.35 -9.81
N ASP A 100 8.51 10.28 -11.15
CA ASP A 100 7.40 9.67 -11.89
C ASP A 100 7.66 8.17 -12.06
N LEU A 101 6.81 7.33 -11.46
CA LEU A 101 6.90 5.88 -11.54
C LEU A 101 6.19 5.30 -12.77
N GLY A 102 5.58 6.17 -13.61
CA GLY A 102 4.84 5.79 -14.80
C GLY A 102 3.63 4.90 -14.48
N ASN A 103 3.19 4.14 -15.48
CA ASN A 103 2.02 3.26 -15.34
C ASN A 103 2.25 2.11 -14.35
N THR A 104 3.51 1.77 -14.06
CA THR A 104 3.86 0.74 -13.07
C THR A 104 3.81 1.23 -11.64
N GLY A 105 3.60 2.52 -11.41
CA GLY A 105 3.45 3.10 -10.07
C GLY A 105 2.11 3.74 -9.78
N LEU A 106 1.08 3.43 -10.58
CA LEU A 106 -0.26 3.95 -10.36
C LEU A 106 -0.81 3.51 -9.00
N ILE A 107 -1.33 4.49 -8.25
CA ILE A 107 -1.82 4.35 -6.89
C ILE A 107 -0.69 3.83 -5.98
N SER A 108 0.36 4.65 -5.82
CA SER A 108 1.41 4.40 -4.83
C SER A 108 0.82 4.60 -3.44
N LEU A 109 0.61 3.49 -2.72
CA LEU A 109 0.01 3.48 -1.39
C LEU A 109 1.11 3.55 -0.34
N GLU A 110 1.33 2.47 0.40
CA GLU A 110 2.25 2.44 1.52
C GLU A 110 3.70 2.63 1.06
N ILE A 111 4.48 3.32 1.89
CA ILE A 111 5.94 3.43 1.80
C ILE A 111 6.53 2.95 3.12
N ARG A 112 7.55 2.10 3.05
CA ARG A 112 8.30 1.64 4.22
C ARG A 112 9.78 1.72 3.92
N PHE A 113 10.54 2.43 4.76
CA PHE A 113 11.98 2.22 4.80
C PHE A 113 12.28 0.91 5.52
N LEU A 114 13.46 0.35 5.24
CA LEU A 114 14.03 -0.66 6.11
C LEU A 114 14.21 -0.11 7.52
N HIS A 115 14.10 -0.98 8.52
CA HIS A 115 14.16 -0.62 9.92
C HIS A 115 15.57 -0.25 10.36
N GLU A 116 16.62 -0.88 9.80
CA GLU A 116 18.02 -0.49 10.05
C GLU A 116 18.26 0.95 9.62
N PRO A 117 18.46 1.90 10.56
CA PRO A 117 18.47 3.31 10.22
C PRO A 117 19.65 3.75 9.36
N SER A 118 20.72 2.94 9.24
CA SER A 118 21.82 3.26 8.32
C SER A 118 21.54 2.89 6.85
N ARG A 119 20.47 2.16 6.55
CA ARG A 119 20.12 1.75 5.18
C ARG A 119 19.27 2.81 4.50
N ASP A 120 19.62 3.12 3.27
CA ASP A 120 18.97 4.10 2.40
C ASP A 120 17.85 3.50 1.52
N THR A 121 17.50 2.23 1.79
CA THR A 121 16.56 1.47 0.97
C THR A 121 15.16 1.49 1.57
N GLY A 122 14.15 1.59 0.72
CA GLY A 122 12.74 1.46 1.07
C GLY A 122 11.93 0.88 -0.08
N TYR A 123 10.68 0.53 0.21
CA TYR A 123 9.74 -0.10 -0.72
C TYR A 123 8.45 0.70 -0.81
N VAL A 124 7.84 0.69 -1.99
CA VAL A 124 6.53 1.33 -2.24
C VAL A 124 5.61 0.32 -2.89
N GLY A 125 4.42 0.13 -2.30
CA GLY A 125 3.36 -0.70 -2.87
C GLY A 125 2.53 0.10 -3.87
N CYS A 126 2.51 -0.31 -5.13
CA CYS A 126 1.72 0.32 -6.18
C CYS A 126 0.50 -0.56 -6.48
N ALA A 127 -0.67 -0.11 -6.02
CA ALA A 127 -1.85 -0.96 -5.96
C ALA A 127 -2.34 -1.37 -7.35
N LEU A 128 -2.57 -0.40 -8.23
CA LEU A 128 -3.23 -0.66 -9.51
C LEU A 128 -2.37 -1.52 -10.44
N SER A 129 -1.05 -1.33 -10.39
CA SER A 129 -0.07 -2.10 -11.16
C SER A 129 0.33 -3.42 -10.49
N SER A 130 -0.09 -3.66 -9.24
CA SER A 130 0.32 -4.83 -8.44
C SER A 130 1.84 -5.00 -8.39
N ASN A 131 2.53 -3.87 -8.25
CA ASN A 131 3.97 -3.78 -8.29
C ASN A 131 4.45 -3.25 -6.94
N MET A 132 5.17 -4.08 -6.19
CA MET A 132 6.10 -3.55 -5.21
C MET A 132 7.36 -3.20 -5.99
N VAL A 133 7.99 -2.05 -5.76
CA VAL A 133 9.24 -1.73 -6.50
C VAL A 133 10.23 -2.91 -6.38
N SER A 134 10.55 -3.54 -7.52
CA SER A 134 11.34 -4.80 -7.69
C SER A 134 10.61 -6.15 -7.56
N ILE A 135 9.30 -6.20 -7.29
CA ILE A 135 8.46 -7.41 -7.31
C ILE A 135 7.15 -7.12 -8.04
N LEU A 136 7.02 -7.68 -9.25
CA LEU A 136 5.79 -7.61 -10.03
C LEU A 136 4.92 -8.85 -9.79
N VAL A 137 3.71 -8.64 -9.29
CA VAL A 137 2.70 -9.70 -9.19
C VAL A 137 1.99 -9.82 -10.54
N LYS A 138 2.19 -10.95 -11.21
CA LYS A 138 1.51 -11.23 -12.49
C LYS A 138 -0.02 -11.24 -12.30
N PRO A 139 -0.79 -10.56 -13.14
CA PRO A 139 -2.23 -10.73 -13.19
C PRO A 139 -2.62 -12.18 -13.47
N LEU A 140 -3.77 -12.60 -12.95
CA LEU A 140 -4.35 -13.92 -13.22
C LEU A 140 -5.35 -13.80 -14.34
N LYS A 141 -5.27 -14.68 -15.35
CA LYS A 141 -6.36 -14.82 -16.32
C LYS A 141 -7.56 -15.41 -15.61
N VAL A 142 -8.73 -14.80 -15.78
CA VAL A 142 -9.95 -15.20 -15.09
C VAL A 142 -11.17 -15.19 -15.99
N LYS A 143 -12.14 -16.05 -15.66
CA LYS A 143 -13.47 -16.15 -16.27
C LYS A 143 -14.52 -15.64 -15.28
N ASN A 144 -15.64 -15.16 -15.82
CA ASN A 144 -16.79 -14.64 -15.05
C ASN A 144 -16.43 -13.50 -14.07
N TRP A 145 -15.43 -12.69 -14.44
CA TRP A 145 -15.07 -11.46 -13.75
C TRP A 145 -15.17 -10.27 -14.73
N ILE A 146 -15.19 -9.04 -14.21
CA ILE A 146 -15.50 -7.83 -14.99
C ILE A 146 -14.46 -7.52 -16.10
N LEU A 147 -13.23 -8.04 -15.96
CA LEU A 147 -12.17 -7.93 -16.95
C LEU A 147 -11.58 -9.33 -17.22
N PRO A 148 -10.77 -9.52 -18.29
CA PRO A 148 -10.16 -10.82 -18.58
C PRO A 148 -8.99 -11.19 -17.65
N GLU A 149 -8.34 -10.20 -17.01
CA GLU A 149 -7.14 -10.40 -16.19
C GLU A 149 -7.23 -9.69 -14.86
N MET A 150 -7.25 -10.45 -13.77
CA MET A 150 -7.34 -9.95 -12.39
C MET A 150 -5.95 -9.55 -11.87
N PRO A 151 -5.70 -8.25 -11.62
CA PRO A 151 -4.45 -7.83 -10.98
C PRO A 151 -4.44 -8.29 -9.52
N GLY A 152 -3.27 -8.32 -8.89
CA GLY A 152 -3.16 -8.63 -7.46
C GLY A 152 -3.84 -7.59 -6.58
N LEU A 153 -3.70 -6.31 -6.96
CA LEU A 153 -4.08 -5.13 -6.19
C LEU A 153 -3.40 -5.12 -4.82
N ILE A 154 -2.12 -4.76 -4.78
CA ILE A 154 -1.36 -4.70 -3.53
C ILE A 154 -1.84 -3.51 -2.70
N THR A 155 -2.50 -3.76 -1.57
CA THR A 155 -3.10 -2.67 -0.77
C THR A 155 -2.25 -2.28 0.44
N ASP A 156 -1.52 -3.22 1.03
CA ASP A 156 -0.70 -2.98 2.22
C ASP A 156 0.49 -3.94 2.25
N PHE A 157 1.55 -3.53 2.93
CA PHE A 157 2.71 -4.35 3.21
C PHE A 157 3.46 -3.90 4.46
N LEU A 158 4.25 -4.83 5.00
CA LEU A 158 5.06 -4.63 6.19
C LEU A 158 6.38 -5.40 6.06
N ILE A 159 7.40 -4.89 6.74
CA ILE A 159 8.75 -5.44 6.76
C ILE A 159 9.01 -5.98 8.17
N SER A 160 9.58 -7.18 8.28
CA SER A 160 9.97 -7.75 9.58
C SER A 160 11.03 -6.86 10.23
N LEU A 161 11.04 -6.79 11.56
CA LEU A 161 11.93 -5.88 12.31
C LEU A 161 13.42 -6.12 12.09
N ASP A 162 13.79 -7.31 11.63
CA ASP A 162 15.17 -7.71 11.28
C ASP A 162 15.53 -7.42 9.81
N ASP A 163 14.64 -6.76 9.04
CA ASP A 163 14.79 -6.47 7.62
C ASP A 163 15.01 -7.71 6.73
N GLY A 164 14.73 -8.92 7.23
CA GLY A 164 14.92 -10.17 6.49
C GLY A 164 13.73 -10.52 5.58
N TYR A 165 12.53 -10.06 5.92
CA TYR A 165 11.29 -10.43 5.23
C TYR A 165 10.37 -9.25 4.97
N MET A 166 9.67 -9.32 3.85
CA MET A 166 8.57 -8.44 3.50
C MET A 166 7.29 -9.26 3.33
N TYR A 167 6.19 -8.75 3.84
CA TYR A 167 4.86 -9.33 3.74
C TYR A 167 3.94 -8.34 3.07
N PHE A 168 3.18 -8.77 2.06
CA PHE A 168 2.16 -7.93 1.45
C PHE A 168 0.91 -8.73 1.13
N VAL A 169 -0.20 -8.02 0.95
CA VAL A 169 -1.50 -8.60 0.59
C VAL A 169 -1.90 -8.19 -0.82
N ASN A 170 -2.35 -9.16 -1.62
CA ASN A 170 -3.01 -8.92 -2.88
C ASN A 170 -4.52 -9.01 -2.64
N TRP A 171 -5.19 -7.86 -2.61
CA TRP A 171 -6.59 -7.81 -2.20
C TRP A 171 -7.53 -8.51 -3.19
N LEU A 172 -7.28 -8.41 -4.49
CA LEU A 172 -8.12 -9.07 -5.50
C LEU A 172 -7.81 -10.54 -5.66
N HIS A 173 -6.53 -10.91 -5.66
CA HIS A 173 -6.15 -12.34 -5.63
C HIS A 173 -6.61 -13.00 -4.34
N GLY A 174 -6.70 -12.26 -3.24
CA GLY A 174 -7.04 -12.80 -1.92
C GLY A 174 -5.94 -13.69 -1.39
N ASP A 175 -4.69 -13.23 -1.47
CA ASP A 175 -3.54 -13.93 -0.89
C ASP A 175 -2.57 -12.96 -0.21
N ALA A 176 -1.92 -13.44 0.83
CA ALA A 176 -0.79 -12.79 1.49
C ALA A 176 0.51 -13.52 1.09
N ARG A 177 1.56 -12.76 0.80
CA ARG A 177 2.85 -13.30 0.39
C ARG A 177 3.96 -12.86 1.32
N GLN A 178 4.91 -13.75 1.56
CA GLN A 178 6.15 -13.51 2.28
C GLN A 178 7.33 -13.64 1.31
N TYR A 179 8.14 -12.59 1.22
CA TYR A 179 9.38 -12.55 0.46
C TYR A 179 10.57 -12.40 1.42
N ASN A 180 11.63 -13.17 1.23
CA ASN A 180 12.94 -12.84 1.79
C ASN A 180 13.50 -11.64 1.01
N ILE A 181 13.98 -10.63 1.74
CA ILE A 181 14.52 -9.37 1.22
C ILE A 181 15.93 -9.06 1.76
N GLU A 182 16.69 -10.08 2.19
CA GLU A 182 18.08 -9.90 2.62
C GLU A 182 18.95 -9.26 1.53
N ASP A 183 18.68 -9.61 0.26
CA ASP A 183 19.07 -8.84 -0.92
C ASP A 183 17.86 -8.10 -1.50
N PRO A 184 17.71 -6.78 -1.23
CA PRO A 184 16.58 -5.99 -1.73
C PRO A 184 16.42 -5.98 -3.24
N LYS A 185 17.51 -6.20 -3.99
CA LYS A 185 17.48 -6.21 -5.45
C LYS A 185 16.93 -7.50 -6.02
N ASN A 186 16.96 -8.58 -5.24
CA ASN A 186 16.52 -9.90 -5.66
C ASN A 186 15.61 -10.56 -4.60
N PRO A 187 14.41 -10.00 -4.31
CA PRO A 187 13.50 -10.61 -3.35
C PRO A 187 13.05 -12.01 -3.78
N VAL A 188 12.99 -12.94 -2.82
CA VAL A 188 12.64 -14.34 -3.09
C VAL A 188 11.36 -14.72 -2.36
N LEU A 189 10.33 -15.16 -3.09
CA LEU A 189 9.09 -15.67 -2.51
C LEU A 189 9.38 -16.90 -1.62
N LYS A 190 8.96 -16.86 -0.36
CA LYS A 190 9.14 -17.95 0.62
C LYS A 190 7.84 -18.56 1.10
N GLY A 191 6.75 -17.80 1.08
CA GLY A 191 5.44 -18.26 1.54
C GLY A 191 4.31 -17.52 0.87
N GLN A 192 3.19 -18.21 0.72
CA GLN A 192 1.93 -17.66 0.19
C GLN A 192 0.77 -18.31 0.93
N LEU A 193 -0.19 -17.49 1.36
CA LEU A 193 -1.40 -17.93 2.05
C LEU A 193 -2.62 -17.31 1.37
N TRP A 194 -3.56 -18.14 0.94
CA TRP A 194 -4.81 -17.69 0.34
C TRP A 194 -5.86 -17.44 1.43
N VAL A 195 -6.45 -16.24 1.44
CA VAL A 195 -7.45 -15.80 2.42
C VAL A 195 -8.48 -14.89 1.72
N GLY A 196 -9.76 -15.26 1.79
CA GLY A 196 -10.85 -14.38 1.32
C GLY A 196 -10.92 -14.18 -0.20
N THR A 197 -10.26 -15.03 -0.99
CA THR A 197 -10.19 -14.91 -2.46
C THR A 197 -11.52 -15.06 -3.18
N LEU A 198 -11.70 -14.28 -4.25
CA LEU A 198 -12.76 -14.47 -5.24
C LEU A 198 -12.63 -15.81 -5.99
N LEU A 199 -11.47 -16.45 -5.94
CA LEU A 199 -11.17 -17.72 -6.58
C LEU A 199 -11.44 -18.94 -5.69
N LYS A 200 -12.16 -18.80 -4.56
CA LYS A 200 -12.49 -19.92 -3.66
C LYS A 200 -13.27 -20.98 -4.44
N LYS A 201 -12.97 -22.26 -4.21
CA LYS A 201 -13.70 -23.39 -4.80
C LYS A 201 -15.23 -23.22 -4.67
N GLY A 202 -15.93 -23.27 -5.80
CA GLY A 202 -17.37 -23.06 -5.88
C GLY A 202 -17.81 -21.61 -6.07
N SER A 203 -16.88 -20.64 -6.12
CA SER A 203 -17.19 -19.28 -6.53
C SER A 203 -17.50 -19.21 -8.03
N PRO A 204 -18.18 -18.15 -8.50
CA PRO A 204 -18.39 -17.95 -9.94
C PRO A 204 -17.11 -17.66 -10.72
N VAL A 205 -16.09 -17.09 -10.07
CA VAL A 205 -14.84 -16.65 -10.70
C VAL A 205 -13.86 -17.81 -10.75
N VAL A 206 -13.31 -18.08 -11.92
CA VAL A 206 -12.39 -19.19 -12.18
C VAL A 206 -11.12 -18.63 -12.79
N ALA A 207 -9.96 -19.04 -12.28
CA ALA A 207 -8.67 -18.65 -12.86
C ALA A 207 -8.18 -19.69 -13.86
N GLU A 208 -7.37 -19.25 -14.82
CA GLU A 208 -6.77 -20.10 -15.85
C GLU A 208 -5.24 -20.16 -15.64
N ASP A 209 -4.66 -21.37 -15.69
CA ASP A 209 -3.21 -21.56 -15.59
C ASP A 209 -2.50 -21.31 -16.95
N GLU A 210 -1.17 -21.44 -16.97
CA GLU A 210 -0.36 -21.22 -18.19
C GLU A 210 -0.68 -22.24 -19.31
N ASN A 211 -1.30 -23.38 -18.98
CA ASN A 211 -1.69 -24.42 -19.93
C ASN A 211 -3.16 -24.32 -20.36
N GLY A 212 -3.91 -23.32 -19.88
CA GLY A 212 -5.33 -23.16 -20.17
C GLY A 212 -6.26 -23.97 -19.27
N ASN A 213 -5.75 -24.59 -18.19
CA ASN A 213 -6.60 -25.33 -17.26
C ASN A 213 -7.24 -24.39 -16.23
N ASP A 214 -8.51 -24.65 -15.96
CA ASP A 214 -9.27 -23.94 -14.94
C ASP A 214 -8.86 -24.40 -13.54
N TRP A 215 -8.68 -23.43 -12.64
CA TRP A 215 -8.39 -23.68 -11.24
C TRP A 215 -9.09 -22.69 -10.32
N GLN A 216 -9.31 -23.16 -9.10
CA GLN A 216 -9.84 -22.41 -7.97
C GLN A 216 -9.05 -22.83 -6.72
N CYS A 217 -8.95 -21.93 -5.75
CA CYS A 217 -8.22 -22.19 -4.52
C CYS A 217 -9.12 -22.90 -3.49
N ASP A 218 -8.58 -23.92 -2.85
CA ASP A 218 -9.20 -24.51 -1.67
C ASP A 218 -8.80 -23.68 -0.45
N VAL A 219 -9.67 -22.74 -0.05
CA VAL A 219 -9.46 -21.88 1.11
C VAL A 219 -10.23 -22.47 2.29
N PRO A 220 -9.55 -22.89 3.38
CA PRO A 220 -10.22 -23.42 4.56
C PRO A 220 -11.24 -22.40 5.11
N GLU A 221 -12.39 -22.89 5.54
CA GLU A 221 -13.33 -22.05 6.30
C GLU A 221 -12.76 -21.84 7.70
N VAL A 222 -12.28 -20.63 7.97
CA VAL A 222 -11.95 -20.22 9.32
C VAL A 222 -13.26 -19.91 10.03
N GLN A 223 -13.75 -20.83 10.86
CA GLN A 223 -14.81 -20.49 11.80
C GLN A 223 -14.22 -19.52 12.83
N PRO A 224 -14.75 -18.29 12.97
CA PRO A 224 -14.33 -17.42 14.06
C PRO A 224 -14.83 -18.07 15.35
N ASP A 225 -13.94 -18.70 16.10
CA ASP A 225 -14.20 -19.06 17.47
C ASP A 225 -14.38 -17.76 18.25
N ILE A 226 -15.63 -17.31 18.40
CA ILE A 226 -16.01 -16.08 19.12
C ILE A 226 -15.47 -16.06 20.57
N ASN A 227 -15.05 -17.22 21.10
CA ASN A 227 -14.44 -17.35 22.41
C ASN A 227 -12.95 -16.98 22.49
N LEU A 228 -12.22 -16.83 21.37
CA LEU A 228 -10.82 -16.40 21.43
C LEU A 228 -10.69 -14.93 21.87
N PHE A 229 -11.57 -14.04 21.38
CA PHE A 229 -11.54 -12.63 21.76
C PHE A 229 -11.96 -12.38 23.21
N SER A 230 -12.80 -13.22 23.81
CA SER A 230 -13.21 -13.09 25.21
C SER A 230 -12.13 -13.52 26.22
N SER A 231 -11.15 -14.32 25.77
CA SER A 231 -10.02 -14.77 26.58
C SER A 231 -8.87 -13.74 26.65
N ILE A 232 -8.72 -12.89 25.64
CA ILE A 232 -7.63 -11.91 25.56
C ILE A 232 -7.95 -10.63 26.37
N CYS A 233 -9.23 -10.27 26.54
CA CYS A 233 -9.63 -9.14 27.39
C CYS A 233 -9.82 -9.50 28.89
N LYS A 234 -9.42 -10.70 29.32
CA LYS A 234 -9.53 -11.16 30.71
C LYS A 234 -8.20 -11.60 31.31
N THR A 235 -7.17 -10.78 31.15
CA THR A 235 -5.98 -10.86 32.01
C THR A 235 -5.61 -9.47 32.49
N SER A 236 -5.99 -9.24 33.76
CA SER A 236 -5.51 -8.26 34.77
C SER A 236 -5.31 -6.81 34.36
#